data_AF-A0A1Y3A1Q6-F1
#
_entry.id   AF-A0A1Y3A1Q6-F1
#
_cell.length_a   1.000
_cell.length_b   1.000
_cell.length_c   1.000
_cell.angle_alpha   90.00
_cell.angle_beta   90.00
_cell.angle_gamma   90.00
#
_symmetry.space_group_name_H-M   'P 1'
#
loop_
_entity.id
_entity.type
_entity.pdbx_description
1 polymer ?
#
loop_
_entity_poly.entity_id
_entity_poly.type
_entity_poly.pdbx_seq_one_letter_code
_entity_poly.pdbx_strand_id
1 'polypeptide(L)'
;MVMSKKEQEMLDNAILLAETTMALRWTPVIKPDVPIPSQDEVATGWLYTISNRKIYEIWSHSTIHGDMPYMPKFYRSGGKASYSTKALAYAAMRNELERKFAIELLEIDKFIANY
;
A
#
# COMPACT_ATOMS: atom_id res chain seq x y z
N MET A 1 28.31 -25.79 -17.73
CA MET A 1 29.23 -24.68 -17.42
C MET A 1 28.60 -23.91 -16.27
N VAL A 2 29.29 -23.75 -15.15
CA VAL A 2 28.79 -22.96 -14.01
C VAL A 2 29.24 -21.53 -14.23
N MET A 3 28.32 -20.57 -14.12
CA MET A 3 28.66 -19.14 -14.22
C MET A 3 29.69 -18.77 -13.14
N SER A 4 30.65 -17.93 -13.50
CA SER A 4 31.56 -17.34 -12.52
C SER A 4 30.79 -16.39 -11.59
N LYS A 5 31.33 -16.16 -10.39
CA LYS A 5 30.73 -15.24 -9.41
C LYS A 5 30.48 -13.84 -9.99
N LYS A 6 31.41 -13.33 -10.79
CA LYS A 6 31.31 -12.01 -11.44
C LYS A 6 30.18 -11.98 -12.47
N GLU A 7 30.01 -13.04 -13.25
CA GLU A 7 28.92 -13.14 -14.23
C GLU A 7 27.55 -13.22 -13.53
N GLN A 8 27.47 -13.93 -12.41
CA GLN A 8 26.25 -13.98 -11.59
C GLN A 8 25.89 -12.60 -11.02
N GLU A 9 26.86 -11.88 -10.44
CA GLU A 9 26.65 -10.53 -9.91
C GLU A 9 26.21 -9.54 -11.01
N MET A 10 26.79 -9.64 -12.21
CA MET A 10 26.38 -8.82 -13.35
C MET A 10 24.94 -9.11 -13.79
N LEU A 11 24.55 -10.39 -13.81
CA LEU A 11 23.19 -10.81 -14.14
C LEU A 11 22.18 -10.31 -13.09
N ASP A 12 22.49 -10.48 -11.81
CA ASP A 12 21.60 -10.06 -10.72
C ASP A 12 21.38 -8.53 -10.73
N ASN A 13 22.44 -7.76 -11.00
CA ASN A 13 22.34 -6.30 -11.15
C ASN A 13 21.48 -5.91 -12.37
N ALA A 14 21.63 -6.61 -13.50
CA ALA A 14 20.83 -6.34 -14.68
C ALA A 14 19.34 -6.64 -14.43
N ILE A 15 19.04 -7.74 -13.72
CA ILE A 15 17.68 -8.09 -13.31
C ILE A 15 17.11 -7.01 -12.39
N LEU A 16 17.84 -6.61 -11.35
CA LEU A 16 17.39 -5.57 -10.42
C LEU A 16 17.11 -4.25 -11.13
N LEU A 17 17.97 -3.83 -12.06
CA LEU A 17 17.77 -2.61 -12.84
C LEU A 17 16.51 -2.71 -13.71
N ALA A 18 16.30 -3.85 -14.35
CA ALA A 18 15.11 -4.08 -15.17
C ALA A 18 13.84 -4.04 -14.33
N GLU A 19 13.79 -4.75 -13.20
CA GLU A 19 12.64 -4.81 -12.30
C GLU A 19 12.30 -3.45 -11.69
N THR A 20 13.32 -2.71 -11.24
CA THR A 20 13.14 -1.36 -10.66
C THR A 20 12.65 -0.37 -11.70
N THR A 21 13.16 -0.43 -12.93
CA THR A 21 12.67 0.41 -14.04
C THR A 21 11.23 0.07 -14.37
N MET A 22 10.87 -1.21 -14.44
CA MET A 22 9.47 -1.63 -14.66
C MET A 22 8.52 -1.21 -13.52
N ALA A 23 9.06 -1.03 -12.30
CA ALA A 23 8.29 -0.54 -11.17
C ALA A 23 7.92 0.95 -11.31
N LEU A 24 8.68 1.74 -12.08
CA LEU A 24 8.41 3.15 -12.38
C LEU A 24 7.24 3.30 -13.37
N ARG A 25 6.04 3.06 -12.87
CA ARG A 25 4.78 3.25 -13.59
C ARG A 25 3.73 3.81 -12.65
N TRP A 26 2.74 4.50 -13.21
CA TRP A 26 1.60 5.01 -12.44
C TRP A 26 0.47 3.99 -12.35
N THR A 27 0.03 3.74 -11.13
CA THR A 27 -1.14 2.92 -10.83
C THR A 27 -2.38 3.82 -10.79
N PRO A 28 -3.53 3.41 -11.36
CA PRO A 28 -4.78 4.14 -11.19
C PRO A 28 -5.16 4.30 -9.72
N VAL A 29 -5.92 5.36 -9.40
CA VAL A 29 -6.46 5.55 -8.04
C VAL A 29 -7.49 4.47 -7.76
N ILE A 30 -7.28 3.72 -6.68
CA ILE A 30 -8.20 2.67 -6.22
C ILE A 30 -8.84 3.15 -4.93
N LYS A 31 -10.17 3.22 -4.92
CA LYS A 31 -10.96 3.62 -3.74
C LYS A 31 -11.40 2.37 -2.97
N PRO A 32 -11.60 2.46 -1.65
CA PRO A 32 -12.27 1.41 -0.89
C PRO A 32 -13.61 1.05 -1.52
N ASP A 33 -13.83 -0.25 -1.75
CA ASP A 33 -15.03 -0.81 -2.38
C ASP A 33 -15.97 -1.48 -1.35
N VAL A 34 -15.51 -1.67 -0.12
CA VAL A 34 -16.33 -2.05 1.03
C VAL A 34 -16.69 -0.80 1.81
N PRO A 35 -17.94 -0.33 1.76
CA PRO A 35 -18.36 0.88 2.48
C PRO A 35 -18.38 0.66 3.99
N ILE A 36 -18.51 1.75 4.74
CA ILE A 36 -18.82 1.66 6.17
C ILE A 36 -20.20 1.02 6.31
N PRO A 37 -20.33 -0.08 7.09
CA PRO A 37 -21.60 -0.77 7.25
C PRO A 37 -22.60 0.04 8.08
N SER A 38 -23.87 -0.32 7.99
CA SER A 38 -24.96 0.30 8.74
C SER A 38 -24.91 -0.05 10.24
N GLN A 39 -25.85 0.49 11.03
CA GLN A 39 -25.76 0.50 12.50
C GLN A 39 -25.86 -0.87 13.17
N ASP A 40 -26.26 -1.91 12.44
CA ASP A 40 -26.41 -3.28 12.97
C ASP A 40 -25.58 -4.31 12.17
N GLU A 41 -24.66 -3.83 11.33
CA GLU A 41 -23.87 -4.66 10.42
C GLU A 41 -22.37 -4.55 10.72
N VAL A 42 -21.68 -5.68 10.56
CA VAL A 42 -20.22 -5.74 10.59
C VAL A 42 -19.73 -6.17 9.21
N ALA A 43 -18.83 -5.39 8.63
CA ALA A 43 -18.13 -5.72 7.40
C ALA A 43 -16.67 -6.04 7.70
N THR A 44 -16.10 -7.00 6.99
CA THR A 44 -14.65 -7.26 7.01
C THR A 44 -14.02 -6.82 5.70
N GLY A 45 -12.72 -6.54 5.75
CA GLY A 45 -11.96 -6.18 4.57
C GLY A 45 -10.50 -5.97 4.90
N TRP A 46 -9.80 -5.28 4.00
CA TRP A 46 -8.37 -5.06 4.06
C TRP A 46 -8.06 -3.58 4.06
N LEU A 47 -7.05 -3.20 4.84
CA LEU A 47 -6.45 -1.86 4.83
C LEU A 47 -4.93 -1.97 4.79
N TYR A 48 -4.30 -0.82 4.66
CA TYR A 48 -2.86 -0.69 4.69
C TYR A 48 -2.39 0.48 5.55
N THR A 49 -1.12 0.45 5.90
CA THR A 49 -0.43 1.53 6.58
C THR A 49 0.80 1.92 5.76
N ILE A 50 0.92 3.19 5.38
CA ILE A 50 2.06 3.69 4.58
C ILE A 50 3.37 3.67 5.36
N SER A 51 3.35 3.99 6.66
CA SER A 51 4.57 4.14 7.46
C SER A 51 5.41 2.86 7.54
N ASN A 52 4.76 1.70 7.63
CA ASN A 52 5.42 0.39 7.71
C ASN A 52 5.05 -0.56 6.55
N ARG A 53 4.33 -0.07 5.54
CA ARG A 53 3.93 -0.80 4.33
C ARG A 53 3.20 -2.12 4.62
N LYS A 54 2.48 -2.17 5.74
CA LYS A 54 1.78 -3.37 6.18
C LYS A 54 0.35 -3.37 5.68
N ILE A 55 -0.08 -4.51 5.14
CA ILE A 55 -1.48 -4.83 4.86
C ILE A 55 -2.02 -5.62 6.05
N TYR A 56 -3.24 -5.29 6.48
CA TYR A 56 -3.90 -5.96 7.60
C TYR A 56 -5.39 -6.10 7.32
N GLU A 57 -5.96 -7.15 7.90
CA GLU A 57 -7.39 -7.41 7.86
C GLU A 57 -8.08 -6.64 8.99
N ILE A 58 -9.23 -6.07 8.68
CA ILE A 58 -10.00 -5.20 9.56
C ILE A 58 -11.45 -5.67 9.58
N TRP A 59 -12.12 -5.47 10.71
CA TRP A 59 -13.57 -5.43 10.80
C TRP A 59 -14.02 -3.99 11.05
N SER A 60 -15.16 -3.61 10.49
CA SER A 60 -15.78 -2.32 10.71
C SER A 60 -17.25 -2.49 11.05
N HIS A 61 -17.70 -1.63 11.95
CA HIS A 61 -19.09 -1.31 12.24
C HIS A 61 -19.35 0.16 11.82
N SER A 62 -20.56 0.68 12.02
CA SER A 62 -20.87 2.10 11.76
C SER A 62 -20.10 3.09 12.67
N THR A 63 -19.85 2.71 13.93
CA THR A 63 -19.33 3.60 14.99
C THR A 63 -17.95 3.20 15.52
N ILE A 64 -17.42 2.06 15.09
CA ILE A 64 -16.17 1.48 15.56
C ILE A 64 -15.59 0.56 14.49
N HIS A 65 -14.27 0.41 14.50
CA HIS A 65 -13.56 -0.60 13.71
C HIS A 65 -12.41 -1.17 14.53
N GLY A 66 -11.84 -2.27 14.07
CA GLY A 66 -10.63 -2.85 14.68
C GLY A 66 -9.99 -3.91 13.80
N ASP A 67 -8.75 -4.25 14.11
CA ASP A 67 -8.03 -5.30 13.40
C ASP A 67 -8.65 -6.67 13.71
N MET A 68 -8.54 -7.61 12.78
CA MET A 68 -8.93 -9.01 13.01
C MET A 68 -7.93 -9.73 13.93
N PRO A 69 -8.38 -10.72 14.74
CA PRO A 69 -9.75 -11.24 14.84
C PRO A 69 -10.71 -10.26 15.57
N TYR A 70 -12.01 -10.38 15.28
CA TYR A 70 -13.05 -9.50 15.86
C TYR A 70 -12.99 -9.49 17.39
N MET A 71 -12.56 -8.36 17.94
CA MET A 71 -12.48 -8.11 19.38
C MET A 71 -13.10 -6.73 19.63
N PRO A 72 -14.41 -6.66 19.91
CA PRO A 72 -15.10 -5.39 20.10
C PRO A 72 -14.54 -4.71 21.35
N LYS A 73 -13.81 -3.61 21.15
CA LYS A 73 -13.37 -2.74 22.23
C LYS A 73 -14.43 -1.67 22.47
N PHE A 74 -14.49 -1.08 23.66
CA PHE A 74 -15.48 -0.06 23.99
C PHE A 74 -15.16 1.35 23.45
N TYR A 75 -14.24 1.49 22.49
CA TYR A 75 -13.79 2.79 21.97
C TYR A 75 -14.51 3.17 20.67
N ARG A 76 -15.20 4.32 20.65
CA ARG A 76 -15.80 4.86 19.42
C ARG A 76 -14.72 5.55 18.58
N SER A 77 -14.27 4.87 17.53
CA SER A 77 -13.29 5.40 16.56
C SER A 77 -13.90 5.73 15.19
N GLY A 78 -15.23 5.55 15.05
CA GLY A 78 -15.93 5.64 13.77
C GLY A 78 -15.72 4.39 12.91
N GLY A 79 -16.62 4.12 11.98
CA GLY A 79 -16.43 3.07 10.97
C GLY A 79 -15.34 3.42 9.96
N LYS A 80 -14.79 2.39 9.28
CA LYS A 80 -13.86 2.54 8.16
C LYS A 80 -14.34 1.80 6.94
N ALA A 81 -14.34 2.50 5.80
CA ALA A 81 -14.41 1.85 4.51
C ALA A 81 -13.09 1.09 4.26
N SER A 82 -13.17 -0.05 3.57
CA SER A 82 -12.02 -0.94 3.36
C SER A 82 -12.02 -1.54 1.96
N TYR A 83 -10.99 -2.33 1.64
CA TYR A 83 -10.89 -3.04 0.37
C TYR A 83 -11.37 -4.48 0.52
N SER A 84 -12.16 -4.97 -0.45
CA SER A 84 -12.70 -6.34 -0.44
C SER A 84 -11.61 -7.41 -0.56
N THR A 85 -10.44 -7.06 -1.12
CA THR A 85 -9.32 -7.99 -1.30
C THR A 85 -7.99 -7.39 -0.88
N LYS A 86 -7.08 -8.27 -0.46
CA LYS A 86 -5.68 -7.93 -0.18
C LYS A 86 -4.99 -7.30 -1.39
N ALA A 87 -5.31 -7.75 -2.60
CA ALA A 87 -4.73 -7.24 -3.84
C ALA A 87 -5.14 -5.78 -4.11
N LEU A 88 -6.41 -5.42 -3.90
CA LEU A 88 -6.88 -4.04 -4.00
C LEU A 88 -6.19 -3.13 -2.97
N ALA A 89 -6.04 -3.60 -1.73
CA ALA A 89 -5.31 -2.86 -0.71
C ALA A 89 -3.83 -2.64 -1.08
N TYR A 90 -3.15 -3.63 -1.65
CA TYR A 90 -1.77 -3.47 -2.16
C TYR A 90 -1.70 -2.46 -3.31
N ALA A 91 -2.65 -2.52 -4.24
CA ALA A 91 -2.66 -1.62 -5.39
C ALA A 91 -2.97 -0.17 -4.99
N ALA A 92 -3.85 0.04 -4.01
CA ALA A 92 -4.08 1.34 -3.40
C ALA A 92 -2.84 1.85 -2.64
N MET A 93 -2.20 1.01 -1.82
CA MET A 93 -0.95 1.35 -1.13
C MET A 93 0.14 1.76 -2.12
N ARG A 94 0.24 1.04 -3.24
CA ARG A 94 1.17 1.36 -4.32
C ARG A 94 0.89 2.75 -4.91
N ASN A 95 -0.36 3.04 -5.28
CA ASN A 95 -0.73 4.37 -5.81
C ASN A 95 -0.35 5.49 -4.84
N GLU A 96 -0.58 5.31 -3.53
CA GLU A 96 -0.22 6.32 -2.53
C GLU A 96 1.30 6.49 -2.38
N LEU A 97 2.07 5.39 -2.41
CA LEU A 97 3.54 5.46 -2.40
C LEU A 97 4.11 6.13 -3.65
N GLU A 98 3.57 5.83 -4.83
CA GLU A 98 3.96 6.48 -6.10
C GLU A 98 3.78 8.01 -6.00
N ARG A 99 2.61 8.46 -5.50
CA ARG A 99 2.34 9.88 -5.30
C ARG A 99 3.28 10.51 -4.28
N LYS A 100 3.49 9.85 -3.14
CA LYS A 100 4.39 10.32 -2.08
C LYS A 100 5.80 10.53 -2.61
N PHE A 101 6.39 9.50 -3.23
CA PHE A 101 7.76 9.59 -3.73
C PHE A 101 7.91 10.56 -4.88
N ALA A 102 6.92 10.70 -5.77
CA ALA A 102 6.98 11.70 -6.83
C ALA A 102 6.98 13.13 -6.28
N ILE A 103 6.23 13.40 -5.20
CA ILE A 103 6.26 14.70 -4.52
C ILE A 103 7.63 14.94 -3.90
N GLU A 104 8.17 13.96 -3.16
CA GLU A 104 9.50 14.06 -2.53
C GLU A 104 10.61 14.28 -3.58
N LEU A 105 10.57 13.55 -4.71
CA LEU A 105 11.52 13.73 -5.81
C LEU A 105 11.39 15.12 -6.44
N LEU A 106 10.16 15.60 -6.68
CA LEU A 106 9.93 16.95 -7.22
C LEU A 106 10.50 18.04 -6.29
N GLU A 107 10.42 17.86 -4.96
CA GLU A 107 11.03 18.77 -4.00
C GLU A 107 12.55 18.79 -4.13
N ILE A 108 13.18 17.61 -4.23
CA ILE A 108 14.63 17.48 -4.46
C ILE A 108 15.03 18.14 -5.79
N ASP A 109 14.29 17.89 -6.87
CA ASP A 109 14.56 18.47 -8.18
C ASP A 109 14.53 20.01 -8.14
N LYS A 110 13.59 20.58 -7.40
CA LYS A 110 13.55 22.05 -7.17
C LYS A 110 14.77 22.54 -6.40
N PHE A 111 15.29 21.78 -5.44
CA PHE A 111 16.52 22.16 -4.75
C PHE A 111 17.73 22.09 -5.70
N ILE A 112 17.85 21.03 -6.49
CA ILE A 112 18.95 20.87 -7.46
C ILE A 112 18.92 21.99 -8.50
N ALA A 113 17.75 22.33 -9.04
CA ALA A 113 17.63 23.36 -10.09
C ALA A 113 17.89 24.80 -9.60
N ASN A 114 17.86 25.03 -8.28
CA ASN A 114 18.17 26.32 -7.66
C ASN A 114 19.63 26.40 -7.16
N TYR A 115 20.45 25.40 -7.44
CA TYR A 115 21.91 25.36 -7.24
C TYR A 115 22.65 25.52 -8.58
#